data_AF-A0AAJ0XCJ5-F1
#
_entry.id   AF-A0AAJ0XCJ5-F1
#
_cell.length_a   1.000
_cell.length_b   1.000
_cell.length_c   1.000
_cell.angle_alpha   90.00
_cell.angle_beta   90.00
_cell.angle_gamma   90.00
#
_symmetry.space_group_name_H-M   'P 1'
#
loop_
_entity.id
_entity.type
_entity.pdbx_description
1 polymer ?
#
loop_
_entity_poly.entity_id
_entity_poly.type
_entity_poly.pdbx_seq_one_letter_code
_entity_poly.pdbx_strand_id
1 'polypeptide(L)'
;MSAKDQMNTFNELTNESVERMTALGELNMRVVERMTNRQMDLMSRFMEQGTRFMRAATEARGYNDLYKAQVEMTKEASEQMMNESKANLQLATEARDEYRAWYEDTLSGMRKHGAVAESASA
;
A
#
# COMPACT_ATOMS: atom_id res chain seq x y z
N MET A 1 -25.26 36.24 -8.77
CA MET A 1 -25.56 35.15 -7.80
C MET A 1 -26.41 35.67 -6.66
N SER A 2 -27.40 34.89 -6.23
CA SER A 2 -28.12 35.11 -4.97
C SER A 2 -27.23 34.75 -3.78
N ALA A 3 -27.46 35.37 -2.61
CA ALA A 3 -26.80 34.97 -1.35
C ALA A 3 -27.01 33.47 -1.03
N LYS A 4 -28.12 32.89 -1.51
CA LYS A 4 -28.44 31.47 -1.40
C LYS A 4 -27.51 30.60 -2.26
N ASP A 5 -27.14 31.07 -3.45
CA ASP A 5 -26.22 30.35 -4.34
C ASP A 5 -24.80 30.34 -3.74
N GLN A 6 -24.36 31.47 -3.17
CA GLN A 6 -23.07 31.56 -2.48
C GLN A 6 -22.99 30.65 -1.25
N MET A 7 -24.06 30.57 -0.45
CA MET A 7 -24.14 29.64 0.68
C MET A 7 -24.11 28.18 0.24
N ASN A 8 -24.79 27.84 -0.85
CA ASN A 8 -24.80 26.47 -1.39
C ASN A 8 -23.41 26.08 -1.90
N THR A 9 -22.73 26.94 -2.68
CA THR A 9 -21.35 26.69 -3.15
C THR A 9 -20.37 26.54 -1.98
N PHE A 10 -20.53 27.34 -0.92
CA PHE A 10 -19.69 27.23 0.27
C PHE A 10 -19.90 25.90 1.02
N ASN A 11 -21.15 25.45 1.16
CA ASN A 11 -21.47 24.16 1.77
C ASN A 11 -20.94 22.99 0.93
N GLU A 12 -21.09 23.04 -0.39
CA GLU A 12 -20.54 22.03 -1.31
C GLU A 12 -19.00 21.96 -1.22
N LEU A 13 -18.33 23.10 -1.23
CA LEU A 13 -16.87 23.16 -1.12
C LEU A 13 -16.38 22.64 0.24
N THR A 14 -17.12 22.92 1.31
CA THR A 14 -16.81 22.41 2.65
C THR A 14 -16.99 20.88 2.72
N ASN A 15 -18.11 20.36 2.22
CA ASN A 15 -18.39 18.93 2.20
C ASN A 15 -17.38 18.16 1.35
N GLU A 16 -17.09 18.62 0.13
CA GLU A 16 -16.08 18.00 -0.73
C GLU A 16 -14.68 18.03 -0.09
N SER A 17 -14.33 19.11 0.62
CA SER A 17 -13.04 19.19 1.32
C SER A 17 -12.94 18.15 2.44
N VAL A 18 -14.02 17.93 3.20
CA VAL A 18 -14.10 16.89 4.23
C VAL A 18 -14.03 15.50 3.60
N GLU A 19 -14.72 15.27 2.49
CA GLU A 19 -14.69 14.00 1.75
C GLU A 19 -13.27 13.68 1.24
N ARG A 20 -12.56 14.64 0.64
CA ARG A 20 -11.19 14.44 0.16
C ARG A 20 -10.21 14.13 1.29
N MET A 21 -10.37 14.77 2.45
CA MET A 21 -9.57 14.48 3.64
C MET A 21 -9.86 13.09 4.20
N THR A 22 -11.13 12.68 4.19
CA THR A 22 -11.55 11.33 4.59
C THR A 22 -10.94 10.29 3.65
N ALA A 23 -11.05 10.50 2.33
CA ALA A 23 -10.50 9.61 1.32
C ALA A 23 -8.97 9.48 1.43
N LEU A 24 -8.26 10.56 1.80
CA LEU A 24 -6.83 10.52 2.09
C LEU A 24 -6.52 9.69 3.35
N GLY A 25 -7.32 9.85 4.41
CA GLY A 25 -7.19 9.06 5.64
C GLY A 25 -7.36 7.56 5.37
N GLU A 26 -8.41 7.20 4.63
CA GLU A 26 -8.67 5.81 4.23
C GLU A 26 -7.56 5.26 3.33
N LEU A 27 -7.03 6.06 2.40
CA LEU A 27 -5.91 5.67 1.56
C LEU A 27 -4.67 5.28 2.38
N ASN A 28 -4.29 6.14 3.34
CA ASN A 28 -3.17 5.84 4.23
C ASN A 28 -3.40 4.55 5.03
N MET A 29 -4.62 4.35 5.55
CA MET A 29 -4.97 3.12 6.26
C MET A 29 -4.86 1.88 5.38
N ARG A 30 -5.35 1.93 4.14
CA ARG A 30 -5.22 0.80 3.19
C ARG A 30 -3.76 0.47 2.88
N VAL A 31 -2.91 1.49 2.67
CA VAL A 31 -1.48 1.28 2.41
C VAL A 31 -0.81 0.64 3.63
N VAL A 32 -1.08 1.15 4.84
CA VAL A 32 -0.55 0.59 6.09
C VAL A 32 -1.03 -0.84 6.30
N GLU A 33 -2.31 -1.13 6.10
CA GLU A 33 -2.87 -2.47 6.25
C GLU A 33 -2.18 -3.47 5.31
N ARG A 34 -1.98 -3.10 4.04
CA ARG A 34 -1.24 -3.95 3.07
C ARG A 34 0.19 -4.20 3.53
N MET A 35 0.89 -3.18 4.02
CA MET A 35 2.24 -3.35 4.55
C MET A 35 2.27 -4.26 5.79
N THR A 36 1.35 -4.06 6.73
CA THR A 36 1.26 -4.86 7.96
C THR A 36 0.92 -6.32 7.65
N ASN A 37 -0.04 -6.58 6.77
CA ASN A 37 -0.38 -7.92 6.32
C ASN A 37 0.83 -8.63 5.70
N ARG A 38 1.63 -7.90 4.92
CA ARG A 38 2.85 -8.45 4.32
C ARG A 38 3.95 -8.72 5.34
N GLN A 39 4.12 -7.85 6.35
CA GLN A 39 5.05 -8.09 7.45
C GLN A 39 4.64 -9.33 8.28
N MET A 40 3.34 -9.55 8.51
CA MET A 40 2.85 -10.76 9.18
C MET A 40 3.11 -12.04 8.38
N ASP A 41 2.96 -11.99 7.05
CA ASP A 41 3.30 -13.10 6.15
C ASP A 41 4.81 -13.40 6.20
N LEU A 42 5.66 -12.37 6.15
CA LEU A 42 7.11 -12.51 6.33
C LEU A 42 7.49 -13.15 7.68
N MET A 43 6.85 -12.72 8.77
CA MET A 43 7.10 -13.28 10.10
C MET A 43 6.68 -14.75 10.19
N SER A 44 5.53 -15.10 9.62
CA SER A 44 5.07 -16.50 9.54
C SER A 44 6.09 -17.38 8.83
N ARG A 45 6.59 -16.91 7.67
CA ARG A 45 7.61 -17.62 6.89
C ARG A 45 8.94 -17.77 7.63
N PHE A 46 9.37 -16.73 8.36
CA PHE A 46 10.59 -16.81 9.16
C PHE A 46 10.47 -17.87 10.29
N MET A 47 9.32 -17.94 10.95
CA MET A 47 9.06 -18.98 11.95
C MET A 47 9.09 -20.38 11.33
N GLU A 48 8.44 -20.57 10.18
CA GLU A 48 8.47 -21.84 9.45
C GLU A 48 9.91 -22.25 9.07
N GLN A 49 10.70 -21.31 8.56
CA GLN A 49 12.10 -21.55 8.20
C GLN A 49 12.95 -21.93 9.42
N GLY A 50 12.77 -21.26 10.56
CA GLY A 50 13.43 -21.61 11.82
C GLY A 50 13.07 -23.02 12.30
N THR A 51 11.80 -23.41 12.15
CA THR A 51 11.33 -24.75 12.53
C THR A 51 11.95 -25.82 11.63
N ARG A 52 12.03 -25.56 10.30
CA ARG A 52 12.68 -26.45 9.32
C ARG A 52 14.18 -26.59 9.59
N PHE A 53 14.86 -25.50 9.90
CA PHE A 53 16.28 -25.54 10.25
C PHE A 53 16.54 -26.40 11.49
N MET A 54 15.77 -26.18 12.57
CA MET A 54 15.88 -26.99 13.79
C MET A 54 15.67 -28.48 13.51
N ARG A 55 14.67 -28.81 12.67
CA ARG A 55 14.42 -30.18 12.25
C ARG A 55 15.60 -30.78 11.47
N ALA A 56 16.12 -30.07 10.48
CA ALA A 56 17.28 -30.50 9.70
C ALA A 56 18.52 -30.71 10.60
N ALA A 57 18.74 -29.83 11.58
CA ALA A 57 19.83 -29.97 12.54
C ALA A 57 19.67 -31.22 13.42
N THR A 58 18.45 -31.56 13.84
CA THR A 58 18.18 -32.77 14.65
C THR A 58 18.18 -34.08 13.87
N GLU A 59 17.83 -34.04 12.58
CA GLU A 59 17.68 -35.23 11.73
C GLU A 59 18.96 -35.55 10.92
N ALA A 60 19.92 -34.62 10.83
CA ALA A 60 21.15 -34.82 10.06
C ALA A 60 22.01 -35.97 10.61
N ARG A 61 22.30 -36.97 9.77
CA ARG A 61 23.15 -38.11 10.14
C ARG A 61 24.63 -37.90 9.81
N GLY A 62 24.98 -36.74 9.25
CA GLY A 62 26.35 -36.35 8.96
C GLY A 62 26.47 -35.03 8.18
N TYR A 63 27.71 -34.62 7.91
CA TYR A 63 28.05 -33.34 7.28
C TYR A 63 27.43 -33.15 5.88
N ASN A 64 27.20 -34.23 5.15
CA ASN A 64 26.61 -34.20 3.81
C ASN A 64 25.12 -33.77 3.85
N ASP A 65 24.38 -34.16 4.89
CA ASP A 65 22.98 -33.78 5.07
C ASP A 65 22.85 -32.31 5.45
N LEU A 66 23.76 -31.82 6.30
CA LEU A 66 23.85 -30.40 6.64
C LEU A 66 24.21 -29.54 5.43
N TYR A 67 25.15 -29.99 4.60
CA TYR A 67 25.53 -29.26 3.38
C TYR A 67 24.36 -29.17 2.38
N LYS A 68 23.62 -30.26 2.18
CA LYS A 68 22.40 -30.26 1.35
C LYS A 68 21.36 -29.29 1.90
N ALA A 69 21.10 -29.33 3.21
CA ALA A 69 20.18 -28.40 3.86
C ALA A 69 20.62 -26.94 3.66
N GLN A 70 21.93 -26.66 3.72
CA GLN A 70 22.47 -25.31 3.52
C GLN A 70 22.32 -24.80 2.08
N VAL A 71 22.54 -25.67 1.09
CA VAL A 71 22.31 -25.36 -0.32
C VAL A 71 20.81 -25.11 -0.59
N GLU A 72 19.94 -25.96 -0.05
CA GLU A 72 18.50 -25.83 -0.19
C GLU A 72 17.99 -24.53 0.45
N MET A 73 18.40 -24.23 1.68
CA MET A 73 18.07 -22.97 2.35
C MET A 73 18.57 -21.74 1.60
N THR A 74 19.77 -21.80 1.00
CA THR A 74 20.31 -20.68 0.21
C THR A 74 19.48 -20.43 -1.05
N LYS A 75 19.06 -21.51 -1.72
CA LYS A 75 18.19 -21.43 -2.88
C LYS A 75 16.83 -20.85 -2.51
N GLU A 76 16.20 -21.36 -1.44
CA GLU A 76 14.93 -20.85 -0.92
C GLU A 76 15.02 -19.36 -0.54
N ALA A 77 16.09 -18.96 0.16
CA ALA A 77 16.31 -17.56 0.53
C ALA A 77 16.47 -16.64 -0.71
N SER A 78 17.14 -17.12 -1.75
CA SER A 78 17.31 -16.37 -3.00
C SER A 78 15.99 -16.20 -3.75
N GLU A 79 15.19 -17.27 -3.84
CA GLU A 79 13.85 -17.24 -4.43
C GLU A 79 12.92 -16.32 -3.62
N GLN A 80 12.98 -16.40 -2.30
CA GLN A 80 12.21 -15.55 -1.39
C GLN A 80 12.59 -14.08 -1.57
N MET A 81 13.89 -13.75 -1.60
CA MET A 81 14.36 -12.38 -1.82
C MET A 81 13.84 -11.79 -3.14
N MET A 82 13.85 -12.58 -4.21
CA MET A 82 13.32 -12.14 -5.50
C MET A 82 11.80 -11.92 -5.46
N ASN A 83 11.07 -12.80 -4.77
CA ASN A 83 9.62 -12.66 -4.59
C ASN A 83 9.27 -11.42 -3.73
N GLU A 84 10.01 -11.18 -2.64
CA GLU A 84 9.84 -10.00 -1.80
C GLU A 84 10.16 -8.71 -2.55
N SER A 85 11.21 -8.71 -3.37
CA SER A 85 11.55 -7.55 -4.21
C SER A 85 10.43 -7.20 -5.19
N LYS A 86 9.88 -8.21 -5.89
CA LYS A 86 8.75 -8.01 -6.81
C LYS A 86 7.51 -7.48 -6.11
N ALA A 87 7.17 -8.04 -4.96
CA ALA A 87 5.99 -7.63 -4.22
C ALA A 87 6.14 -6.23 -3.61
N ASN A 88 7.34 -5.85 -3.16
CA ASN A 88 7.62 -4.50 -2.69
C ASN A 88 7.49 -3.47 -3.83
N LEU A 89 8.00 -3.80 -5.03
CA LEU A 89 7.82 -2.97 -6.21
C LEU A 89 6.34 -2.82 -6.59
N GLN A 90 5.58 -3.90 -6.49
CA GLN A 90 4.14 -3.88 -6.75
C GLN A 90 3.42 -3.00 -5.73
N LEU A 91 3.66 -3.18 -4.43
CA LEU A 91 3.05 -2.39 -3.37
C LEU A 91 3.38 -0.89 -3.51
N ALA A 92 4.63 -0.56 -3.86
CA ALA A 92 5.04 0.81 -4.13
C ALA A 92 4.33 1.40 -5.36
N THR A 93 4.14 0.60 -6.41
CA THR A 93 3.44 1.03 -7.63
C THR A 93 1.96 1.26 -7.36
N GLU A 94 1.30 0.34 -6.66
CA GLU A 94 -0.10 0.47 -6.26
C GLU A 94 -0.32 1.69 -5.38
N ALA A 95 0.50 1.88 -4.35
CA ALA A 95 0.42 3.06 -3.49
C ALA A 95 0.58 4.35 -4.31
N ARG A 96 1.60 4.42 -5.18
CA ARG A 96 1.81 5.57 -6.07
C ARG A 96 0.57 5.85 -6.93
N ASP A 97 0.00 4.83 -7.54
CA ASP A 97 -1.14 4.98 -8.45
C ASP A 97 -2.41 5.40 -7.70
N GLU A 98 -2.62 4.91 -6.47
CA GLU A 98 -3.73 5.35 -5.62
C GLU A 98 -3.56 6.80 -5.13
N TYR A 99 -2.36 7.23 -4.73
CA TYR A 99 -2.09 8.64 -4.39
C TYR A 99 -2.26 9.54 -5.61
N ARG A 100 -1.85 9.08 -6.80
CA ARG A 100 -2.05 9.81 -8.05
C ARG A 100 -3.53 9.96 -8.36
N ALA A 101 -4.32 8.90 -8.23
CA ALA A 101 -5.75 8.94 -8.46
C ALA A 101 -6.44 9.92 -7.49
N TRP A 102 -6.10 9.87 -6.20
CA TRP A 102 -6.62 10.82 -5.20
C TRP A 102 -6.26 12.28 -5.55
N TYR A 103 -5.03 12.52 -6.03
CA TYR A 103 -4.58 13.85 -6.43
C TYR A 103 -5.30 14.35 -7.68
N GLU A 104 -5.47 13.49 -8.70
CA GLU A 104 -6.21 13.81 -9.92
C GLU A 104 -7.68 14.10 -9.61
N ASP A 105 -8.31 13.34 -8.71
CA ASP A 105 -9.67 13.58 -8.24
C ASP A 105 -9.79 14.94 -7.53
N THR A 106 -8.86 15.23 -6.61
CA THR A 106 -8.77 16.52 -5.92
C THR A 106 -8.63 17.71 -6.89
N LEU A 107 -7.76 17.59 -7.89
CA LEU A 107 -7.61 18.60 -8.94
C LEU A 107 -8.86 18.75 -9.79
N SER A 108 -9.53 17.65 -10.13
CA SER A 108 -10.76 17.67 -10.93
C SER A 108 -11.88 18.40 -10.20
N GLY A 109 -12.02 18.15 -8.89
CA GLY A 109 -12.99 18.83 -8.04
C GLY A 109 -12.69 20.32 -7.95
N MET A 110 -11.43 20.72 -7.76
CA MET A 110 -11.05 22.15 -7.77
C MET A 110 -11.33 22.84 -9.11
N ARG A 111 -11.08 22.17 -10.25
CA ARG A 111 -11.36 22.74 -11.58
C ARG A 111 -12.86 22.94 -11.82
N LYS A 112 -13.70 22.01 -11.38
CA LYS A 112 -15.17 22.15 -11.48
C LYS A 112 -15.64 23.43 -10.78
N HIS A 113 -15.13 23.72 -9.59
CA HIS A 113 -15.49 24.92 -8.83
C HIS A 113 -14.87 26.21 -9.39
N GLY A 114 -13.63 26.16 -9.91
CA GLY A 114 -13.01 27.29 -10.60
C GLY A 114 -13.79 27.74 -11.84
N ALA A 115 -14.27 26.78 -12.65
CA ALA A 115 -15.10 27.07 -13.82
C ALA A 115 -16.48 27.65 -13.45
N VAL A 116 -17.07 27.19 -12.34
CA VAL A 116 -18.35 27.73 -11.82
C VAL A 116 -18.17 29.18 -11.34
N ALA A 117 -17.09 29.49 -10.62
CA ALA A 117 -16.80 30.85 -10.15
C ALA A 117 -16.55 31.84 -11.31
N GLU A 118 -15.88 31.40 -12.38
CA GLU A 118 -15.63 32.21 -13.58
C GLU A 118 -16.93 32.46 -14.37
N SER A 119 -17.80 31.45 -14.50
CA SER A 119 -19.13 31.61 -15.12
C SER A 119 -20.10 32.49 -14.33
N ALA A 120 -19.89 32.63 -13.01
CA ALA A 120 -20.73 33.43 -12.12
C ALA A 120 -20.29 34.90 -11.98
N SER A 121 -19.10 35.24 -12.51
CA SER A 121 -18.51 36.59 -12.50
C SER A 121 -18.51 37.29 -13.86
N ALA A 122 -18.92 36.59 -14.92
CA ALA A 122 -19.27 37.13 -16.24
C ALA A 122 -20.77 37.49 -16.32
#